data_AF-A0A1W7R6T1-F1
#
_entry.id   AF-A0A1W7R6T1-F1
#
_cell.length_a   1.000
_cell.length_b   1.000
_cell.length_c   1.000
_cell.angle_alpha   90.00
_cell.angle_beta   90.00
_cell.angle_gamma   90.00
#
_symmetry.space_group_name_H-M   'P 1'
#
loop_
_entity.id
_entity.type
_entity.pdbx_description
1 polymer ?
#
loop_
_entity_poly.entity_id
_entity_poly.type
_entity_poly.pdbx_seq_one_letter_code
_entity_poly.pdbx_strand_id
1 'polypeptide(L)'
;EKTGSISSETVGEILRLMGQPFNSKILEEMIEEVDEDKSGQIEFAEFITLAAKFIVEEDEEALHKELKEAFRLYDKEGNGFIPTSCLREILRELDDQLSEEDLDMMIEEIDSDGSGTVDFDEFMEMMTG
;
A
#
# COMPACT_ATOMS: atom_id res chain seq x y z
N GLU A 1 33.74 11.15 -14.45
CA GLU A 1 33.09 12.48 -14.51
C GLU A 1 31.73 12.39 -13.83
N LYS A 2 31.25 13.47 -13.19
CA LYS A 2 29.91 13.52 -12.59
C LYS A 2 29.01 14.25 -13.59
N THR A 3 28.34 13.49 -14.45
CA THR A 3 27.50 14.03 -15.54
C THR A 3 26.21 14.68 -15.03
N GLY A 4 25.83 14.50 -13.76
CA GLY A 4 24.60 15.07 -13.20
C GLY A 4 23.31 14.39 -13.70
N SER A 5 23.45 13.50 -14.67
CA SER A 5 22.43 12.66 -15.27
C SER A 5 22.77 11.18 -15.09
N ILE A 6 21.74 10.35 -15.03
CA ILE A 6 21.80 8.90 -14.95
C ILE A 6 21.01 8.29 -16.11
N SER A 7 21.45 7.16 -16.67
CA SER A 7 20.68 6.48 -17.71
C SER A 7 19.44 5.80 -17.12
N SER A 8 18.41 5.60 -17.95
CA SER A 8 17.21 4.82 -17.60
C SER A 8 17.53 3.44 -17.03
N GLU A 9 18.57 2.79 -17.56
CA GLU A 9 19.06 1.49 -17.07
C GLU A 9 19.61 1.58 -15.64
N THR A 10 20.34 2.65 -15.32
CA THR A 10 20.88 2.90 -13.97
C THR A 10 19.76 3.19 -12.97
N VAL A 11 18.72 3.91 -13.39
CA VAL A 11 17.53 4.19 -12.58
C VAL A 11 16.83 2.89 -12.20
N GLY A 12 16.69 1.97 -13.17
CA GLY A 12 16.17 0.63 -12.91
C GLY A 12 17.01 -0.13 -11.87
N GLU A 13 18.34 -0.10 -11.98
CA GLU A 13 19.18 -0.75 -10.96
C GLU A 13 19.03 -0.12 -9.56
N ILE A 14 18.87 1.20 -9.46
CA ILE A 14 18.66 1.92 -8.20
C ILE A 14 17.30 1.54 -7.58
N LEU A 15 16.22 1.55 -8.37
CA LEU A 15 14.89 1.15 -7.91
C LEU A 15 14.88 -0.32 -7.46
N ARG A 16 15.63 -1.18 -8.16
CA ARG A 16 15.80 -2.59 -7.75
C ARG A 16 16.54 -2.71 -6.43
N LEU A 17 17.55 -1.87 -6.21
CA LEU A 17 18.31 -1.78 -4.96
C LEU A 17 17.47 -1.25 -3.79
N MET A 18 16.47 -0.42 -4.08
CA MET A 18 15.48 0.04 -3.10
C MET A 18 14.46 -1.06 -2.72
N GLY A 19 14.56 -2.25 -3.32
CA GLY A 19 13.75 -3.42 -2.97
C GLY A 19 12.44 -3.52 -3.76
N GLN A 20 12.25 -2.67 -4.78
CA GLN A 20 10.98 -2.51 -5.46
C GLN A 20 10.95 -3.28 -6.80
N PRO A 21 9.97 -4.17 -7.02
CA PRO A 21 9.83 -4.93 -8.26
C PRO A 21 9.14 -4.09 -9.34
N PHE A 22 9.89 -3.27 -10.07
CA PHE A 22 9.35 -2.56 -11.23
C PHE A 22 9.40 -3.43 -12.50
N ASN A 23 8.44 -3.19 -13.39
CA ASN A 23 8.43 -3.74 -14.75
C ASN A 23 9.18 -2.76 -15.67
N SER A 24 10.10 -3.25 -16.51
CA SER A 24 10.86 -2.42 -17.47
C SER A 24 9.94 -1.56 -18.34
N LYS A 25 8.72 -2.04 -18.61
CA LYS A 25 7.73 -1.31 -19.39
C LYS A 25 7.11 -0.12 -18.64
N ILE A 26 6.85 -0.27 -17.34
CA ILE A 26 6.32 0.81 -16.50
C ILE A 26 7.40 1.88 -16.31
N LEU A 27 8.66 1.44 -16.12
CA LEU A 27 9.80 2.35 -16.03
C LEU A 27 9.96 3.16 -17.32
N GLU A 28 9.85 2.55 -18.50
CA GLU A 28 9.90 3.29 -19.77
C GLU A 28 8.78 4.33 -19.88
N GLU A 29 7.54 3.99 -19.51
CA GLU A 29 6.41 4.94 -19.54
C GLU A 29 6.61 6.10 -18.55
N MET A 30 7.10 5.82 -17.34
CA MET A 30 7.37 6.84 -16.33
C MET A 30 8.57 7.73 -16.70
N ILE A 31 9.58 7.16 -17.36
CA ILE A 31 10.69 7.95 -17.89
C ILE A 31 10.21 8.83 -19.04
N GLU A 32 9.38 8.33 -19.94
CA GLU A 32 8.85 9.12 -21.06
C GLU A 32 7.95 10.28 -20.59
N GLU A 33 7.29 10.13 -19.43
CA GLU A 33 6.50 11.19 -18.81
C GLU A 33 7.37 12.27 -18.15
N VAL A 34 8.51 11.90 -17.58
CA VAL A 34 9.38 12.81 -16.80
C VAL A 34 10.51 13.40 -17.64
N ASP A 35 10.98 12.69 -18.67
CA ASP A 35 12.00 13.11 -19.67
C ASP A 35 11.38 14.09 -20.67
N GLU A 36 11.04 15.30 -20.18
CA GLU A 36 10.46 16.38 -21.00
C GLU A 36 11.42 16.82 -22.11
N ASP A 37 12.72 16.71 -21.87
CA ASP A 37 13.76 17.14 -22.81
C ASP A 37 14.12 16.07 -23.85
N LYS A 38 13.59 14.84 -23.70
CA LYS A 38 13.85 13.67 -24.54
C LYS A 38 15.33 13.37 -24.68
N SER A 39 16.11 13.69 -23.65
CA SER A 39 17.54 13.41 -23.61
C SER A 39 17.81 11.92 -23.49
N GLY A 40 16.82 11.12 -23.08
CA GLY A 40 16.98 9.69 -22.79
C GLY A 40 17.85 9.45 -21.56
N GLN A 41 18.08 10.48 -20.75
CA GLN A 41 18.82 10.43 -19.49
C GLN A 41 17.99 11.15 -18.42
N ILE A 42 17.99 10.62 -17.21
CA ILE A 42 17.31 11.24 -16.08
C ILE A 42 18.27 12.15 -15.36
N GLU A 43 18.00 13.44 -15.35
CA GLU A 43 18.69 14.42 -14.54
C GLU A 43 18.30 14.30 -13.06
N PHE A 44 19.10 14.86 -12.16
CA PHE A 44 18.78 14.82 -10.72
C PHE A 44 17.39 15.40 -10.41
N ALA A 45 16.95 16.45 -11.12
CA ALA A 45 15.64 17.05 -10.92
C ALA A 45 14.50 16.09 -11.33
N GLU A 46 14.67 15.43 -12.47
CA GLU A 46 13.76 14.42 -13.00
C GLU A 46 13.72 13.18 -12.09
N PHE A 47 14.88 12.77 -11.56
CA PHE A 47 14.95 11.69 -10.59
C PHE A 47 14.18 12.01 -9.30
N ILE A 48 14.21 13.26 -8.83
CA ILE A 48 13.41 13.65 -7.66
C ILE A 48 11.91 13.56 -7.96
N THR A 49 11.47 13.98 -9.15
CA THR A 49 10.07 13.85 -9.58
C THR A 49 9.66 12.39 -9.68
N LEU A 50 10.49 11.55 -10.29
CA LEU A 50 10.24 10.12 -10.46
C LEU A 50 10.24 9.40 -9.11
N ALA A 51 11.21 9.67 -8.25
CA ALA A 51 11.29 9.11 -6.91
C ALA A 51 10.11 9.58 -6.04
N ALA A 52 9.70 10.86 -6.12
CA ALA A 52 8.54 11.35 -5.40
C ALA A 52 7.23 10.69 -5.87
N LYS A 53 7.09 10.43 -7.17
CA LYS A 53 5.92 9.74 -7.72
C LYS A 53 5.90 8.26 -7.33
N PHE A 54 7.04 7.57 -7.43
CA PHE A 54 7.18 6.17 -7.01
C PHE A 54 6.98 5.98 -5.50
N ILE A 55 7.59 6.81 -4.65
CA ILE A 55 7.46 6.70 -3.19
C ILE A 55 6.01 6.89 -2.74
N VAL A 56 5.20 7.65 -3.48
CA VAL A 56 3.79 7.89 -3.15
C VAL A 56 2.86 6.83 -3.76
N GLU A 57 3.09 6.38 -5.01
CA GLU A 57 2.25 5.35 -5.65
C GLU A 57 2.50 3.93 -5.11
N GLU A 58 3.73 3.61 -4.69
CA GLU A 58 4.00 2.30 -4.10
C GLU A 58 3.49 2.15 -2.67
N ASP A 59 3.22 3.24 -1.95
CA ASP A 59 2.57 3.15 -0.66
C ASP A 59 1.16 2.55 -0.86
N GLU A 60 0.37 3.03 -1.84
CA GLU A 60 -0.99 2.52 -2.02
C GLU A 60 -1.07 1.09 -2.57
N GLU A 61 -0.29 0.71 -3.60
CA GLU A 61 -0.36 -0.65 -4.16
C GLU A 61 0.27 -1.70 -3.24
N ALA A 62 1.40 -1.38 -2.59
CA ALA A 62 2.01 -2.30 -1.64
C ALA A 62 1.15 -2.42 -0.38
N LEU A 63 0.62 -1.31 0.14
CA LEU A 63 -0.32 -1.32 1.26
C LEU A 63 -1.59 -2.09 0.90
N HIS A 64 -2.17 -1.88 -0.28
CA HIS A 64 -3.32 -2.68 -0.75
C HIS A 64 -3.01 -4.17 -0.73
N LYS A 65 -1.81 -4.56 -1.18
CA LYS A 65 -1.42 -5.96 -1.22
C LYS A 65 -1.18 -6.53 0.18
N GLU A 66 -0.51 -5.79 1.06
CA GLU A 66 -0.30 -6.17 2.45
C GLU A 66 -1.65 -6.27 3.21
N LEU A 67 -2.54 -5.29 3.03
CA LEU A 67 -3.88 -5.29 3.58
C LEU A 67 -4.70 -6.46 3.05
N LYS A 68 -4.56 -6.82 1.77
CA LYS A 68 -5.25 -7.97 1.18
C LYS A 68 -4.72 -9.31 1.68
N GLU A 69 -3.41 -9.41 1.92
CA GLU A 69 -2.80 -10.59 2.53
C GLU A 69 -3.20 -10.71 4.00
N ALA A 70 -3.23 -9.60 4.75
CA ALA A 70 -3.75 -9.54 6.11
C ALA A 70 -5.24 -9.89 6.17
N PHE A 71 -6.06 -9.33 5.27
CA PHE A 71 -7.48 -9.62 5.17
C PHE A 71 -7.73 -11.10 4.94
N ARG A 72 -6.96 -11.75 4.05
CA ARG A 72 -7.04 -13.20 3.82
C ARG A 72 -6.60 -14.04 5.02
N LEU A 73 -5.72 -13.51 5.86
CA LEU A 73 -5.33 -14.20 7.09
C LEU A 73 -6.49 -14.24 8.08
N TYR A 74 -7.32 -13.19 8.08
CA TYR A 74 -8.46 -13.04 8.99
C TYR A 74 -9.78 -13.61 8.44
N ASP A 75 -9.99 -13.56 7.12
CA ASP A 75 -11.09 -14.23 6.42
C ASP A 75 -10.84 -15.75 6.35
N LYS A 76 -11.09 -16.42 7.48
CA LYS A 76 -10.93 -17.88 7.63
C LYS A 76 -11.87 -18.67 6.71
N GLU A 77 -12.99 -18.07 6.28
CA GLU A 77 -13.99 -18.73 5.43
C GLU A 77 -13.74 -18.50 3.93
N GLY A 78 -12.91 -17.52 3.57
CA GLY A 78 -12.58 -17.18 2.18
C GLY A 78 -13.77 -16.60 1.42
N ASN A 79 -14.74 -16.04 2.12
CA ASN A 79 -15.99 -15.51 1.56
C ASN A 79 -15.86 -14.02 1.19
N GLY A 80 -14.74 -13.37 1.52
CA GLY A 80 -14.51 -11.95 1.28
C GLY A 80 -15.03 -11.05 2.41
N PHE A 81 -15.38 -11.62 3.57
CA PHE A 81 -15.95 -10.91 4.71
C PHE A 81 -15.34 -11.42 6.02
N ILE A 82 -14.91 -10.52 6.90
CA ILE A 82 -14.40 -10.87 8.22
C ILE A 82 -15.56 -10.79 9.22
N PRO A 83 -15.94 -11.87 9.91
CA PRO A 83 -16.95 -11.79 10.95
C PRO A 83 -16.54 -10.80 12.05
N THR A 84 -17.46 -9.96 12.52
CA THR A 84 -17.21 -9.05 13.66
C THR A 84 -16.72 -9.78 14.92
N SER A 85 -17.10 -11.05 15.08
CA SER A 85 -16.57 -11.94 16.13
C SER A 85 -15.06 -12.21 16.00
N CYS A 86 -14.53 -12.34 14.78
CA CYS A 86 -13.09 -12.46 14.56
C CYS A 86 -12.37 -11.13 14.82
N LEU A 87 -12.97 -10.00 14.41
CA LEU A 87 -12.42 -8.68 14.71
C LEU A 87 -12.31 -8.44 16.23
N ARG A 88 -13.33 -8.86 16.98
CA ARG A 88 -13.34 -8.83 18.45
C ARG A 88 -12.18 -9.60 19.06
N GLU A 89 -11.87 -10.78 18.52
CA GLU A 89 -10.72 -11.59 18.96
C GLU A 89 -9.40 -10.86 18.68
N ILE A 90 -9.25 -10.25 17.50
CA ILE A 90 -8.04 -9.51 17.09
C ILE A 90 -7.81 -8.30 18.00
N LEU A 91 -8.84 -7.47 18.20
CA LEU A 91 -8.75 -6.28 19.06
C LEU A 91 -8.34 -6.65 20.50
N ARG A 92 -8.82 -7.80 20.99
CA ARG A 92 -8.48 -8.30 22.33
C ARG A 92 -7.10 -8.95 22.41
N GLU A 93 -6.57 -9.46 21.31
CA GLU A 93 -5.16 -9.89 21.21
C GLU A 93 -4.20 -8.68 21.11
N LEU A 94 -4.64 -7.58 20.49
CA LEU A 94 -3.88 -6.33 20.39
C LEU A 94 -3.83 -5.58 21.73
N ASP A 95 -4.96 -5.50 22.44
CA ASP A 95 -5.05 -4.89 23.77
C ASP A 95 -6.03 -5.67 24.66
N ASP A 96 -5.46 -6.36 25.66
CA ASP A 96 -6.22 -7.21 26.59
C ASP A 96 -7.01 -6.40 27.64
N GLN A 97 -6.78 -5.08 27.72
CA GLN A 97 -7.47 -4.18 28.64
C GLN A 97 -8.81 -3.67 28.10
N LEU A 98 -9.11 -3.87 26.82
CA LEU A 98 -10.37 -3.46 26.21
C LEU A 98 -11.55 -4.22 26.84
N SER A 99 -12.54 -3.47 27.32
CA SER A 99 -13.78 -4.06 27.84
C SER A 99 -14.69 -4.53 26.71
N GLU A 100 -15.68 -5.39 27.01
CA GLU A 100 -16.64 -5.82 25.98
C GLU A 100 -17.43 -4.63 25.40
N GLU A 101 -17.70 -3.61 26.21
CA GLU A 101 -18.37 -2.38 25.77
C GLU A 101 -17.49 -1.56 24.82
N ASP A 102 -16.17 -1.48 25.09
CA ASP A 102 -15.23 -0.78 24.20
C ASP A 102 -15.07 -1.52 22.87
N LEU A 103 -15.01 -2.85 22.91
CA LEU A 103 -14.96 -3.68 21.71
C LEU A 103 -16.23 -3.53 20.87
N ASP A 104 -17.41 -3.49 21.49
CA ASP A 104 -18.67 -3.26 20.79
C ASP A 104 -18.73 -1.88 20.14
N MET A 105 -18.28 -0.83 20.83
CA MET A 105 -18.20 0.50 20.23
C MET A 105 -17.22 0.55 19.05
N MET A 106 -16.05 -0.09 19.16
CA MET A 106 -15.08 -0.15 18.06
C MET A 106 -15.62 -0.93 16.87
N ILE A 107 -16.33 -2.03 17.12
CA ILE A 107 -16.95 -2.82 16.07
C ILE A 107 -18.07 -2.04 15.39
N GLU A 108 -18.93 -1.34 16.14
CA GLU A 108 -19.99 -0.48 15.58
C GLU A 108 -19.44 0.71 14.78
N GLU A 109 -18.23 1.19 15.11
CA GLU A 109 -17.58 2.26 14.34
C GLU A 109 -17.05 1.75 12.99
N ILE A 110 -16.58 0.49 12.95
CA ILE A 110 -16.02 -0.14 11.74
C ILE A 110 -17.13 -0.74 10.85
N ASP A 111 -18.08 -1.47 11.43
CA ASP A 111 -19.27 -2.05 10.77
C ASP A 111 -20.36 -0.99 10.64
N SER A 112 -20.06 0.04 9.85
CA SER A 112 -20.96 1.19 9.64
C SER A 112 -22.25 0.81 8.93
N ASP A 113 -22.23 -0.27 8.14
CA ASP A 113 -23.40 -0.77 7.43
C ASP A 113 -24.27 -1.73 8.28
N GLY A 114 -23.75 -2.16 9.44
CA GLY A 114 -24.42 -3.05 10.38
C GLY A 114 -24.65 -4.46 9.83
N SER A 115 -23.84 -4.89 8.86
CA SER A 115 -23.91 -6.21 8.26
C SER A 115 -23.50 -7.32 9.23
N GLY A 116 -22.82 -6.98 10.33
CA GLY A 116 -22.24 -7.94 11.26
C GLY A 116 -20.96 -8.58 10.74
N THR A 117 -20.44 -8.06 9.62
CA THR A 117 -19.23 -8.49 8.94
C THR A 117 -18.47 -7.28 8.44
N VAL A 118 -17.14 -7.37 8.39
CA VAL A 118 -16.29 -6.32 7.84
C VAL A 118 -15.87 -6.72 6.44
N ASP A 119 -16.19 -5.90 5.45
CA ASP A 119 -15.73 -6.10 4.09
C ASP A 119 -14.32 -5.54 3.86
N PHE A 120 -13.79 -5.73 2.65
CA PHE A 120 -12.43 -5.27 2.35
C PHE A 120 -12.28 -3.75 2.40
N ASP A 121 -13.30 -3.00 1.99
CA ASP A 121 -13.26 -1.54 1.96
C ASP A 121 -13.32 -0.98 3.39
N GLU A 122 -14.16 -1.55 4.25
CA GLU A 122 -14.23 -1.19 5.68
C GLU A 122 -12.92 -1.55 6.43
N PHE A 123 -12.32 -2.71 6.12
CA PHE A 123 -11.03 -3.09 6.68
C PHE A 123 -9.89 -2.15 6.24
N MET A 124 -9.94 -1.66 5.01
CA MET A 124 -8.98 -0.67 4.53
C MET A 124 -9.16 0.68 5.23
N GLU A 125 -10.40 1.15 5.40
CA GLU A 125 -10.66 2.41 6.10
C GLU A 125 -10.19 2.33 7.56
N MET A 126 -10.34 1.17 8.22
CA MET A 126 -9.78 0.93 9.56
C MET A 126 -8.25 1.05 9.60
N MET A 127 -7.54 0.55 8.59
CA MET A 127 -6.08 0.48 8.58
C MET A 127 -5.40 1.72 8.00
N THR A 128 -6.12 2.49 7.18
CA THR A 128 -5.61 3.71 6.52
C THR A 128 -6.15 5.01 7.13
N GLY A 129 -7.12 4.92 8.04
CA GLY A 129 -7.72 6.03 8.79
C GLY A 129 -6.79 6.78 9.74
#